data_AF-A0A316S4M7-F1
#
_entry.id   AF-A0A316S4M7-F1
#
_cell.length_a   1.000
_cell.length_b   1.000
_cell.length_c   1.000
_cell.angle_alpha   90.00
_cell.angle_beta   90.00
_cell.angle_gamma   90.00
#
_symmetry.space_group_name_H-M   'P 1'
#
loop_
_entity.id
_entity.type
_entity.pdbx_description
1 polymer ?
#
loop_
_entity_poly.entity_id
_entity_poly.type
_entity_poly.pdbx_seq_one_letter_code
_entity_poly.pdbx_strand_id
1 'polypeptide(L)'
;MGRLELYEPSGYVNIKGILETGYPFIFIWGGRGTGKTYGILKELIETRRRFVLMRSLQKQADMMSIPQFNPFKQYNEDNYVNINPVKLGRDFSAFYYCEVDDEGRNQPDGDILGYTASLSTIGNLRGFGASDVEVIFYDEFIPEKSETPIKNACYSLLNGYETINRNRELAGKPPVQLVCASNSENVASDIFIKLGLVRKASEMAEKGQEVCYLSERGILLINLCNSEISRKKSETALYRMVGTDSDFYKMAVSNSFYSLDYSDVAVKPLTEYRPMVTVGEITIYQHKSRDEYYVTKHSSGTPLDIFGLGEKDMGAFIRKYVWLWTEYLEYHIIFSDIESKILFDNYFHS
;
A
#
# COMPACT_ATOMS: atom_id res chain seq x y z
N MET A 1 -26.52 4.93 -3.81
CA MET A 1 -25.63 3.88 -3.27
C MET A 1 -25.86 3.87 -1.76
N GLY A 2 -26.25 2.72 -1.18
CA GLY A 2 -26.42 2.61 0.27
C GLY A 2 -25.12 2.92 1.00
N ARG A 3 -25.20 3.29 2.28
CA ARG A 3 -24.02 3.44 3.13
C ARG A 3 -23.33 2.07 3.25
N LEU A 4 -22.06 1.98 2.86
CA LEU A 4 -21.26 0.77 3.04
C LEU A 4 -21.23 0.38 4.51
N GLU A 5 -21.72 -0.81 4.84
CA GLU A 5 -21.57 -1.41 6.16
C GLU A 5 -20.18 -2.04 6.24
N LEU A 6 -19.26 -1.37 6.93
CA LEU A 6 -17.84 -1.74 6.94
C LEU A 6 -17.55 -2.98 7.80
N TYR A 7 -18.39 -3.27 8.78
CA TYR A 7 -18.20 -4.35 9.74
C TYR A 7 -19.42 -5.27 9.75
N GLU A 8 -19.17 -6.56 9.90
CA GLU A 8 -20.17 -7.55 10.23
C GLU A 8 -20.63 -7.40 11.70
N PRO A 9 -21.78 -7.98 12.11
CA PRO A 9 -22.19 -8.02 13.51
C PRO A 9 -21.17 -8.67 14.46
N SER A 10 -20.28 -9.51 13.91
CA SER A 10 -19.16 -10.14 14.62
C SER A 10 -18.01 -9.17 14.96
N GLY A 11 -18.01 -7.97 14.37
CA GLY A 11 -16.95 -6.97 14.48
C GLY A 11 -15.82 -7.12 13.46
N TYR A 12 -15.82 -8.19 12.66
CA TYR A 12 -14.88 -8.39 11.55
C TYR A 12 -15.26 -7.52 10.34
N VAL A 13 -14.31 -7.26 9.46
CA VAL A 13 -14.53 -6.41 8.27
C VAL A 13 -15.45 -7.13 7.30
N ASN A 14 -16.48 -6.43 6.82
CA ASN A 14 -17.40 -6.92 5.78
C ASN A 14 -16.72 -6.87 4.41
N ILE A 15 -15.89 -7.86 4.13
CA ILE A 15 -15.12 -7.92 2.87
C ILE A 15 -16.05 -8.07 1.66
N LYS A 16 -17.11 -8.86 1.76
CA LYS A 16 -18.12 -9.01 0.71
C LYS A 16 -18.68 -7.65 0.28
N GLY A 17 -19.18 -6.88 1.23
CA GLY A 17 -19.74 -5.55 0.96
C GLY A 17 -18.71 -4.59 0.35
N ILE A 18 -17.44 -4.69 0.75
CA ILE A 18 -16.35 -3.89 0.18
C ILE A 18 -16.08 -4.26 -1.29
N LEU A 19 -15.95 -5.56 -1.61
CA LEU A 19 -15.67 -6.00 -2.98
C LEU A 19 -16.85 -5.72 -3.92
N GLU A 20 -18.09 -5.87 -3.43
CA GLU A 20 -19.33 -5.60 -4.16
C GLU A 20 -19.56 -4.11 -4.43
N THR A 21 -18.78 -3.18 -3.85
CA THR A 21 -18.83 -1.75 -4.22
C THR A 21 -18.49 -1.51 -5.69
N GLY A 22 -17.78 -2.45 -6.33
CA GLY A 22 -17.38 -2.36 -7.73
C GLY A 22 -16.22 -1.39 -8.00
N TYR A 23 -15.62 -0.80 -6.97
CA TYR A 23 -14.44 0.04 -7.15
C TYR A 23 -13.25 -0.80 -7.64
N PRO A 24 -12.57 -0.39 -8.73
CA PRO A 24 -11.44 -1.14 -9.29
C PRO A 24 -10.20 -1.10 -8.39
N PHE A 25 -10.00 -0.04 -7.60
CA PHE A 25 -8.83 0.11 -6.75
C PHE A 25 -9.26 0.30 -5.29
N ILE A 26 -8.95 -0.67 -4.44
CA ILE A 26 -9.36 -0.68 -3.03
C ILE A 26 -8.11 -0.74 -2.16
N PHE A 27 -7.95 0.21 -1.23
CA PHE A 27 -6.87 0.22 -0.25
C PHE A 27 -7.45 0.12 1.16
N ILE A 28 -7.06 -0.92 1.89
CA ILE A 28 -7.51 -1.20 3.25
C ILE A 28 -6.29 -1.23 4.17
N TRP A 29 -6.25 -0.39 5.20
CA TRP A 29 -5.14 -0.38 6.14
C TRP A 29 -5.58 -0.22 7.59
N GLY A 30 -4.63 -0.45 8.51
CA GLY A 30 -4.87 -0.44 9.94
C GLY A 30 -5.70 -1.62 10.43
N GLY A 31 -6.05 -1.61 11.72
CA GLY A 31 -6.88 -2.63 12.35
C GLY A 31 -6.22 -4.01 12.33
N ARG A 32 -5.28 -4.28 13.25
CA ARG A 32 -4.49 -5.51 13.22
C ARG A 32 -5.34 -6.75 13.48
N GLY A 33 -5.31 -7.68 12.53
CA GLY A 33 -6.00 -8.97 12.60
C GLY A 33 -7.52 -8.85 12.74
N THR A 34 -8.08 -7.91 11.98
CA THR A 34 -9.52 -7.73 11.72
C THR A 34 -10.05 -8.66 10.62
N GLY A 35 -9.30 -9.70 10.28
CA GLY A 35 -9.69 -10.71 9.29
C GLY A 35 -9.50 -10.31 7.83
N LYS A 36 -8.76 -9.23 7.50
CA LYS A 36 -8.56 -8.77 6.11
C LYS A 36 -8.12 -9.87 5.14
N THR A 37 -6.96 -10.49 5.39
CA THR A 37 -6.39 -11.52 4.51
C THR A 37 -7.31 -12.74 4.40
N TYR A 38 -7.78 -13.26 5.54
CA TYR A 38 -8.71 -14.39 5.59
C TYR A 38 -10.02 -14.07 4.83
N GLY A 39 -10.64 -12.93 5.13
CA GLY A 39 -11.93 -12.53 4.56
C GLY A 39 -11.86 -12.27 3.05
N ILE A 40 -10.77 -11.66 2.56
CA ILE A 40 -10.54 -11.48 1.12
C ILE A 40 -10.40 -12.82 0.44
N LEU A 41 -9.54 -13.71 0.95
CA LEU A 41 -9.34 -15.02 0.34
C LEU A 41 -10.61 -15.87 0.39
N LYS A 42 -11.33 -15.88 1.52
CA LYS A 42 -12.63 -16.53 1.66
C LYS A 42 -13.61 -16.06 0.59
N GLU A 43 -13.82 -14.76 0.47
CA GLU A 43 -14.78 -14.19 -0.49
C GLU A 43 -14.41 -14.54 -1.94
N LEU A 44 -13.11 -14.53 -2.28
CA LEU A 44 -12.65 -14.90 -3.62
C LEU A 44 -12.91 -16.37 -3.96
N ILE A 45 -12.74 -17.27 -2.99
CA ILE A 45 -13.05 -18.70 -3.17
C ILE A 45 -14.56 -18.92 -3.29
N GLU A 46 -15.35 -18.32 -2.40
CA GLU A 46 -16.81 -18.50 -2.36
C GLU A 46 -17.51 -17.93 -3.60
N THR A 47 -17.01 -16.80 -4.12
CA THR A 47 -17.50 -16.19 -5.36
C THR A 47 -16.86 -16.74 -6.63
N ARG A 48 -15.91 -17.69 -6.50
CA ARG A 48 -15.15 -18.30 -7.60
C ARG A 48 -14.44 -17.27 -8.50
N ARG A 49 -14.01 -16.15 -7.92
CA ARG A 49 -13.27 -15.11 -8.64
C ARG A 49 -11.81 -15.48 -8.68
N ARG A 50 -11.29 -15.76 -9.86
CA ARG A 50 -9.88 -16.14 -10.02
C ARG A 50 -8.98 -14.97 -9.66
N PHE A 51 -7.96 -15.22 -8.84
CA PHE A 51 -7.18 -14.16 -8.23
C PHE A 51 -5.67 -14.33 -8.39
N VAL A 52 -4.94 -13.24 -8.15
CA VAL A 52 -3.49 -13.25 -7.88
C VAL A 52 -3.29 -12.78 -6.44
N LEU A 53 -2.77 -13.64 -5.58
CA LEU A 53 -2.30 -13.28 -4.24
C LEU A 53 -0.84 -12.84 -4.34
N MET A 54 -0.63 -11.55 -4.11
CA MET A 54 0.66 -10.91 -4.23
C MET A 54 1.23 -10.59 -2.85
N ARG A 55 2.53 -10.84 -2.70
CA ARG A 55 3.37 -10.37 -1.59
C ARG A 55 4.48 -9.49 -2.14
N SER A 56 5.16 -8.74 -1.30
CA SER A 56 6.24 -7.84 -1.75
C SER A 56 7.41 -8.63 -2.35
N LEU A 57 8.00 -9.53 -1.58
CA LEU A 57 9.22 -10.27 -1.95
C LEU A 57 8.92 -11.69 -2.43
N GLN A 58 9.73 -12.21 -3.36
CA GLN A 58 9.59 -13.60 -3.83
C GLN A 58 9.68 -14.62 -2.69
N LYS A 59 10.58 -14.41 -1.72
CA LYS A 59 10.69 -15.27 -0.54
C LYS A 59 9.39 -15.32 0.27
N GLN A 60 8.66 -14.21 0.37
CA GLN A 60 7.35 -14.18 1.04
C GLN A 60 6.30 -14.97 0.25
N ALA A 61 6.31 -14.86 -1.08
CA ALA A 61 5.43 -15.65 -1.94
C ALA A 61 5.74 -17.15 -1.89
N ASP A 62 7.02 -17.54 -1.86
CA ASP A 62 7.46 -18.93 -1.78
C ASP A 62 7.08 -19.57 -0.43
N MET A 63 7.16 -18.80 0.67
CA MET A 63 6.76 -19.28 2.00
C MET A 63 5.31 -19.72 2.04
N MET A 64 4.41 -19.12 1.26
CA MET A 64 3.00 -19.54 1.20
C MET A 64 2.81 -20.99 0.74
N SER A 65 3.82 -21.58 0.09
CA SER A 65 3.81 -22.99 -0.34
C SER A 65 4.16 -23.99 0.75
N ILE A 66 4.62 -23.51 1.90
CA ILE A 66 4.87 -24.34 3.07
C ILE A 66 3.53 -24.48 3.82
N PRO A 67 3.05 -25.70 4.14
CA PRO A 67 1.71 -25.90 4.72
C PRO A 67 1.42 -25.06 5.97
N GLN A 68 2.43 -24.81 6.81
CA GLN A 68 2.29 -24.01 8.03
C GLN A 68 2.06 -22.52 7.77
N PHE A 69 2.49 -22.03 6.60
CA PHE A 69 2.37 -20.63 6.16
C PHE A 69 1.35 -20.47 5.04
N ASN A 70 0.61 -21.53 4.69
CA ASN A 70 -0.43 -21.48 3.68
C ASN A 70 -1.51 -20.49 4.15
N PRO A 71 -1.81 -19.43 3.38
CA PRO A 71 -2.79 -18.42 3.77
C PRO A 71 -4.22 -18.98 3.86
N PHE A 72 -4.50 -20.13 3.24
CA PHE A 72 -5.77 -20.86 3.35
C PHE A 72 -5.84 -21.81 4.54
N LYS A 73 -4.78 -21.93 5.37
CA LYS A 73 -4.77 -22.91 6.47
C LYS A 73 -6.01 -22.84 7.36
N GLN A 74 -6.37 -21.64 7.82
CA GLN A 74 -7.56 -21.46 8.66
C GLN A 74 -8.85 -21.75 7.88
N TYR A 75 -8.94 -21.33 6.61
CA TYR A 75 -10.11 -21.61 5.77
C TYR A 75 -10.31 -23.11 5.51
N ASN A 76 -9.22 -23.84 5.30
CA ASN A 76 -9.19 -25.29 5.14
C ASN A 76 -9.75 -26.00 6.39
N GLU A 77 -9.32 -25.55 7.58
CA GLU A 77 -9.82 -26.06 8.88
C GLU A 77 -11.32 -25.74 9.07
N ASP A 78 -11.72 -24.49 8.83
CA ASP A 78 -13.10 -24.02 9.05
C ASP A 78 -14.12 -24.70 8.11
N ASN A 79 -13.70 -25.06 6.89
CA ASN A 79 -14.59 -25.57 5.84
C ASN A 79 -14.35 -27.03 5.46
N TYR A 80 -13.42 -27.71 6.15
CA TYR A 80 -13.04 -29.10 5.85
C TYR A 80 -12.62 -29.31 4.39
N VAL A 81 -11.83 -28.39 3.86
CA VAL A 81 -11.28 -28.44 2.49
C VAL A 81 -9.75 -28.44 2.54
N ASN A 82 -9.11 -28.71 1.39
CA ASN A 82 -7.66 -28.79 1.29
C ASN A 82 -7.13 -27.93 0.13
N ILE A 83 -7.14 -26.61 0.30
CA ILE A 83 -6.58 -25.69 -0.70
C ILE A 83 -5.08 -25.56 -0.48
N ASN A 84 -4.27 -25.91 -1.49
CA ASN A 84 -2.82 -25.74 -1.43
C ASN A 84 -2.26 -25.21 -2.75
N PRO A 85 -1.14 -24.46 -2.68
CA PRO A 85 -0.42 -24.06 -3.87
C PRO A 85 0.40 -25.22 -4.43
N VAL A 86 0.40 -25.34 -5.76
CA VAL A 86 1.26 -26.24 -6.53
C VAL A 86 2.11 -25.41 -7.48
N LYS A 87 3.42 -25.71 -7.52
CA LYS A 87 4.38 -24.95 -8.33
C LYS A 87 4.08 -25.09 -9.81
N LEU A 88 3.99 -23.97 -10.50
CA LEU A 88 3.87 -23.91 -11.98
C LEU A 88 5.21 -23.60 -12.65
N GLY A 89 6.16 -23.03 -11.90
CA GLY A 89 7.48 -22.67 -12.39
C GLY A 89 8.39 -22.22 -11.25
N ARG A 90 9.45 -21.47 -11.60
CA ARG A 90 10.43 -20.98 -10.61
C ARG A 90 9.84 -19.94 -9.66
N ASP A 91 9.08 -19.00 -10.20
CA ASP A 91 8.63 -17.81 -9.46
C ASP A 91 7.13 -17.85 -9.13
N PHE A 92 6.40 -18.88 -9.58
CA PHE A 92 4.94 -18.93 -9.55
C PHE A 92 4.40 -20.27 -9.07
N SER A 93 3.33 -20.19 -8.28
CA SER A 93 2.49 -21.33 -7.91
C SER A 93 1.03 -20.97 -8.17
N ALA A 94 0.18 -21.99 -8.28
CA ALA A 94 -1.27 -21.83 -8.36
C ALA A 94 -1.95 -22.59 -7.23
N PHE A 95 -2.99 -22.00 -6.65
CA PHE A 95 -3.83 -22.64 -5.66
C PHE A 95 -4.87 -23.53 -6.34
N TYR A 96 -5.04 -24.72 -5.79
CA TYR A 96 -6.05 -25.69 -6.20
C TYR A 96 -6.74 -26.23 -4.95
N TYR A 97 -7.94 -26.78 -5.11
CA TYR A 97 -8.36 -27.86 -4.22
C TYR A 97 -7.42 -29.03 -4.46
N CYS A 98 -7.05 -29.75 -3.39
CA CYS A 98 -6.13 -30.87 -3.52
C CYS A 98 -6.68 -32.12 -2.82
N GLU A 99 -6.49 -33.26 -3.45
CA GLU A 99 -6.56 -34.55 -2.77
C GLU A 99 -5.18 -34.94 -2.25
N VAL A 100 -5.14 -35.72 -1.18
CA VAL A 100 -3.90 -36.25 -0.62
C VAL A 100 -3.68 -37.63 -1.24
N ASP A 101 -2.58 -37.82 -1.95
CA ASP A 101 -2.22 -39.12 -2.52
C ASP A 101 -1.77 -40.12 -1.44
N ASP A 102 -1.59 -41.39 -1.83
CA ASP A 102 -1.16 -42.47 -0.92
C ASP A 102 0.20 -42.21 -0.24
N GLU A 103 1.01 -41.28 -0.79
CA GLU A 103 2.30 -40.86 -0.24
C GLU A 103 2.20 -39.60 0.63
N GLY A 104 0.98 -39.08 0.87
CA GLY A 104 0.74 -37.90 1.69
C GLY A 104 0.99 -36.57 0.97
N ARG A 105 1.09 -36.56 -0.37
CA ARG A 105 1.33 -35.35 -1.17
C ARG A 105 0.02 -34.77 -1.68
N ASN A 106 -0.07 -33.45 -1.69
CA ASN A 106 -1.19 -32.73 -2.29
C ASN A 106 -1.11 -32.80 -3.82
N GLN A 107 -2.14 -33.38 -4.44
CA GLN A 107 -2.33 -33.39 -5.89
C GLN A 107 -3.48 -32.45 -6.27
N PRO A 108 -3.32 -31.59 -7.29
CA PRO A 108 -4.40 -30.74 -7.78
C PRO A 108 -5.65 -31.55 -8.14
N ASP A 109 -6.80 -31.11 -7.63
CA ASP A 109 -8.13 -31.57 -8.01
C ASP A 109 -8.94 -30.39 -8.54
N GLY A 110 -9.24 -30.42 -9.83
CA GLY A 110 -10.01 -29.41 -10.53
C GLY A 110 -9.21 -28.18 -11.01
N ASP A 111 -9.93 -27.07 -11.17
CA ASP A 111 -9.43 -25.84 -11.79
C ASP A 111 -8.59 -24.98 -10.85
N ILE A 112 -7.75 -24.12 -11.45
CA ILE A 112 -6.99 -23.11 -10.72
C ILE A 112 -7.95 -22.13 -10.02
N LEU A 113 -7.74 -21.97 -8.71
CA LEU A 113 -8.47 -21.00 -7.88
C LEU A 113 -7.81 -19.62 -7.95
N GLY A 114 -6.48 -19.59 -7.94
CA GLY A 114 -5.71 -18.35 -8.06
C GLY A 114 -4.22 -18.62 -8.13
N TYR A 115 -3.44 -17.56 -8.25
CA TYR A 115 -1.98 -17.62 -8.44
C TYR A 115 -1.26 -16.92 -7.30
N THR A 116 -0.03 -17.34 -7.02
CA THR A 116 0.90 -16.58 -6.20
C THR A 116 1.78 -15.71 -7.09
N ALA A 117 2.06 -14.49 -6.64
CA ALA A 117 3.03 -13.62 -7.28
C ALA A 117 3.81 -12.82 -6.23
N SER A 118 4.97 -12.29 -6.63
CA SER A 118 5.64 -11.26 -5.86
C SER A 118 5.72 -9.96 -6.64
N LEU A 119 5.62 -8.82 -5.95
CA LEU A 119 5.83 -7.52 -6.57
C LEU A 119 7.25 -7.42 -7.15
N SER A 120 8.24 -7.97 -6.44
CA SER A 120 9.65 -7.98 -6.88
C SER A 120 9.90 -8.70 -8.20
N THR A 121 9.04 -9.65 -8.57
CA THR A 121 9.17 -10.46 -9.80
C THR A 121 8.00 -10.26 -10.77
N ILE A 122 7.11 -9.30 -10.49
CA ILE A 122 5.88 -9.11 -11.28
C ILE A 122 6.15 -8.77 -12.75
N GLY A 123 7.31 -8.17 -13.05
CA GLY A 123 7.77 -7.92 -14.41
C GLY A 123 7.94 -9.20 -15.25
N ASN A 124 8.14 -10.35 -14.61
CA ASN A 124 8.23 -11.66 -15.26
C ASN A 124 6.86 -12.17 -15.75
N LEU A 125 5.74 -11.56 -15.31
CA LEU A 125 4.38 -11.94 -15.74
C LEU A 125 4.05 -11.58 -17.20
N ARG A 126 4.95 -10.92 -17.95
CA ARG A 126 4.68 -10.48 -19.34
C ARG A 126 4.32 -11.64 -20.30
N GLY A 127 4.68 -12.88 -19.98
CA GLY A 127 4.28 -14.09 -20.73
C GLY A 127 3.14 -14.90 -20.11
N PHE A 128 2.62 -14.48 -18.95
CA PHE A 128 1.61 -15.21 -18.20
C PHE A 128 0.21 -14.91 -18.73
N GLY A 129 -0.55 -15.96 -19.05
CA GLY A 129 -1.91 -15.87 -19.59
C GLY A 129 -2.94 -15.58 -18.49
N ALA A 130 -2.92 -14.37 -17.92
CA ALA A 130 -3.77 -13.97 -16.79
C ALA A 130 -5.15 -13.42 -17.18
N SER A 131 -5.65 -13.72 -18.38
CA SER A 131 -6.89 -13.11 -18.91
C SER A 131 -8.15 -13.49 -18.14
N ASP A 132 -8.05 -14.54 -17.34
CA ASP A 132 -9.06 -15.11 -16.45
C ASP A 132 -9.01 -14.52 -15.04
N VAL A 133 -7.95 -13.79 -14.68
CA VAL A 133 -7.83 -13.15 -13.36
C VAL A 133 -8.82 -11.99 -13.24
N GLU A 134 -9.58 -11.97 -12.17
CA GLU A 134 -10.55 -10.92 -11.86
C GLU A 134 -10.10 -10.02 -10.71
N VAL A 135 -9.25 -10.54 -9.82
CA VAL A 135 -8.77 -9.82 -8.64
C VAL A 135 -7.27 -9.96 -8.47
N ILE A 136 -6.60 -8.85 -8.21
CA ILE A 136 -5.24 -8.84 -7.66
C ILE A 136 -5.37 -8.46 -6.19
N PHE A 137 -5.04 -9.39 -5.30
CA PHE A 137 -4.98 -9.13 -3.87
C PHE A 137 -3.51 -8.96 -3.45
N TYR A 138 -3.10 -7.73 -3.16
CA TYR A 138 -1.79 -7.41 -2.61
C TYR A 138 -1.87 -7.32 -1.08
N ASP A 139 -1.43 -8.40 -0.44
CA ASP A 139 -1.39 -8.53 1.01
C ASP A 139 -0.08 -7.96 1.58
N GLU A 140 -0.20 -7.21 2.67
CA GLU A 140 0.89 -6.46 3.32
C GLU A 140 1.64 -5.51 2.36
N PHE A 141 0.88 -4.74 1.57
CA PHE A 141 1.48 -3.82 0.58
C PHE A 141 2.27 -2.64 1.21
N ILE A 142 1.95 -2.27 2.45
CA ILE A 142 2.74 -1.32 3.24
C ILE A 142 3.75 -2.15 4.04
N PRO A 143 5.06 -2.00 3.79
CA PRO A 143 6.09 -2.74 4.50
C PRO A 143 6.09 -2.39 5.99
N GLU A 144 6.37 -3.39 6.82
CA GLU A 144 6.62 -3.18 8.25
C GLU A 144 7.93 -2.40 8.45
N LYS A 145 8.10 -1.73 9.60
CA LYS A 145 9.29 -0.88 9.87
C LYS A 145 10.62 -1.62 9.73
N SER A 146 10.64 -2.93 9.97
CA SER A 146 11.83 -3.77 9.85
C SER A 146 12.08 -4.31 8.45
N GLU A 147 11.14 -4.12 7.51
CA GLU A 147 11.26 -4.61 6.14
C GLU A 147 11.86 -3.53 5.24
N THR A 148 12.77 -3.95 4.36
CA THR A 148 13.29 -3.07 3.31
C THR A 148 12.20 -2.85 2.25
N PRO A 149 11.78 -1.60 1.99
CA PRO A 149 10.81 -1.32 0.93
C PRO A 149 11.35 -1.69 -0.45
N ILE A 150 10.47 -2.10 -1.35
CA ILE A 150 10.83 -2.33 -2.75
C ILE A 150 10.98 -0.98 -3.45
N LYS A 151 12.14 -0.74 -4.05
CA LYS A 151 12.39 0.45 -4.87
C LYS A 151 11.41 0.46 -6.06
N ASN A 152 10.75 1.60 -6.29
CA ASN A 152 9.76 1.77 -7.36
C ASN A 152 8.60 0.75 -7.30
N ALA A 153 8.12 0.44 -6.10
CA ALA A 153 7.01 -0.48 -5.87
C ALA A 153 5.74 -0.08 -6.65
N CYS A 154 5.38 1.20 -6.64
CA CYS A 154 4.21 1.71 -7.35
C CYS A 154 4.32 1.47 -8.86
N TYR A 155 5.47 1.77 -9.46
CA TYR A 155 5.70 1.55 -10.89
C TYR A 155 5.60 0.05 -11.25
N SER A 156 6.17 -0.82 -10.41
CA SER A 156 6.11 -2.27 -10.61
C SER A 156 4.67 -2.78 -10.51
N LEU A 157 3.90 -2.28 -9.55
CA LEU A 157 2.50 -2.64 -9.34
C LEU A 157 1.64 -2.23 -10.53
N LEU A 158 1.76 -0.99 -11.01
CA LEU A 158 0.99 -0.49 -12.14
C LEU A 158 1.30 -1.23 -13.44
N ASN A 159 2.57 -1.56 -13.71
CA ASN A 159 2.93 -2.38 -14.87
C ASN A 159 2.40 -3.81 -14.77
N GLY A 160 2.42 -4.40 -13.58
CA GLY A 160 1.83 -5.72 -13.34
C GLY A 160 0.32 -5.71 -13.54
N TYR A 161 -0.36 -4.70 -12.98
CA TYR A 161 -1.79 -4.48 -13.20
C TYR A 161 -2.11 -4.35 -14.68
N GLU A 162 -1.39 -3.50 -15.42
CA GLU A 162 -1.58 -3.32 -16.87
C GLU A 162 -1.39 -4.64 -17.64
N THR A 163 -0.40 -5.44 -17.26
CA THR A 163 -0.12 -6.74 -17.89
C THR A 163 -1.25 -7.76 -17.70
N ILE A 164 -1.98 -7.68 -16.58
CA ILE A 164 -3.09 -8.58 -16.24
C ILE A 164 -4.40 -8.04 -16.80
N ASN A 165 -4.63 -6.72 -16.69
CA ASN A 165 -5.83 -6.04 -17.16
C ASN A 165 -5.92 -6.04 -18.70
N ARG A 166 -4.80 -5.71 -19.38
CA ARG A 166 -4.67 -5.59 -20.83
C ARG A 166 -5.87 -4.85 -21.44
N ASN A 167 -6.40 -5.36 -22.55
CA ASN A 167 -7.50 -4.77 -23.29
C ASN A 167 -8.88 -5.25 -22.79
N ARG A 168 -9.01 -5.79 -21.56
CA ARG A 168 -10.30 -6.35 -21.10
C ARG A 168 -11.41 -5.29 -21.07
N GLU A 169 -11.07 -4.06 -20.70
CA GLU A 169 -12.01 -2.94 -20.66
C GLU A 169 -12.44 -2.53 -22.07
N LEU A 170 -11.51 -2.54 -23.03
CA LEU A 170 -11.82 -2.31 -24.45
C LEU A 170 -12.71 -3.41 -25.04
N ALA A 171 -12.69 -4.62 -24.47
CA ALA A 171 -13.58 -5.72 -24.81
C ALA A 171 -14.92 -5.69 -24.04
N GLY A 172 -15.22 -4.62 -23.30
CA GLY A 172 -16.45 -4.45 -22.54
C GLY A 172 -16.53 -5.26 -21.24
N LYS A 173 -15.41 -5.85 -20.79
CA LYS A 173 -15.34 -6.53 -19.49
C LYS A 173 -15.00 -5.52 -18.38
N PRO A 174 -15.46 -5.75 -17.14
CA PRO A 174 -15.06 -4.90 -16.01
C PRO A 174 -13.54 -4.95 -15.82
N PRO A 175 -12.88 -3.87 -15.35
CA PRO A 175 -11.46 -3.88 -14.99
C PRO A 175 -11.15 -4.95 -13.95
N VAL A 176 -9.89 -5.37 -13.89
CA VAL A 176 -9.38 -6.20 -12.77
C VAL A 176 -9.53 -5.39 -11.49
N GLN A 177 -10.03 -6.01 -10.42
CA GLN A 177 -10.09 -5.34 -9.12
C GLN A 177 -8.75 -5.52 -8.39
N LEU A 178 -8.08 -4.42 -8.07
CA LEU A 178 -6.89 -4.41 -7.21
C LEU A 178 -7.30 -4.10 -5.77
N VAL A 179 -7.01 -5.03 -4.87
CA VAL A 179 -7.25 -4.90 -3.43
C VAL A 179 -5.91 -4.93 -2.73
N CYS A 180 -5.55 -3.84 -2.06
CA CYS A 180 -4.31 -3.71 -1.30
C CYS A 180 -4.67 -3.68 0.19
N ALA A 181 -4.21 -4.66 0.97
CA ALA A 181 -4.46 -4.71 2.41
C ALA A 181 -3.15 -4.62 3.21
N SER A 182 -3.13 -3.86 4.30
CA SER A 182 -2.03 -3.91 5.27
C SER A 182 -2.52 -3.74 6.70
N ASN A 183 -1.78 -4.30 7.66
CA ASN A 183 -1.98 -3.99 9.07
C ASN A 183 -1.22 -2.71 9.47
N SER A 184 -0.20 -2.33 8.69
CA SER A 184 0.59 -1.14 8.93
C SER A 184 -0.22 0.11 8.61
N GLU A 185 0.01 1.14 9.41
CA GLU A 185 -0.59 2.45 9.27
C GLU A 185 0.41 3.46 8.73
N ASN A 186 1.53 3.01 8.18
CA ASN A 186 2.45 3.94 7.56
C ASN A 186 1.93 4.36 6.16
N VAL A 187 1.28 5.51 6.05
CA VAL A 187 0.84 6.07 4.76
C VAL A 187 1.97 6.54 3.86
N ALA A 188 3.22 6.59 4.34
CA ALA A 188 4.39 6.92 3.54
C ALA A 188 4.90 5.73 2.70
N SER A 189 4.01 4.87 2.21
CA SER A 189 4.37 3.83 1.23
C SER A 189 4.57 4.46 -0.15
N ASP A 190 5.51 3.92 -0.94
CA ASP A 190 5.79 4.39 -2.31
C ASP A 190 4.50 4.44 -3.17
N ILE A 191 3.59 3.48 -2.97
CA ILE A 191 2.28 3.44 -3.65
C ILE A 191 1.42 4.64 -3.25
N PHE A 192 1.29 4.94 -1.96
CA PHE A 192 0.48 6.07 -1.51
C PHE A 192 1.08 7.41 -1.95
N ILE A 193 2.41 7.53 -1.93
CA ILE A 193 3.14 8.72 -2.38
C ILE A 193 2.92 8.95 -3.87
N LYS A 194 3.23 7.96 -4.71
CA LYS A 194 3.17 8.09 -6.17
C LYS A 194 1.74 8.18 -6.72
N LEU A 195 0.76 7.68 -5.97
CA LEU A 195 -0.66 7.89 -6.29
C LEU A 195 -1.25 9.17 -5.69
N GLY A 196 -0.49 9.98 -4.94
CA GLY A 196 -0.98 11.20 -4.31
C GLY A 196 -2.10 10.95 -3.28
N LEU A 197 -2.01 9.85 -2.53
CA LEU A 197 -3.00 9.41 -1.54
C LEU A 197 -2.60 9.77 -0.12
N VAL A 198 -1.34 10.14 0.14
CA VAL A 198 -0.81 10.41 1.48
C VAL A 198 -1.63 11.47 2.21
N ARG A 199 -1.89 12.60 1.55
CA ARG A 199 -2.69 13.68 2.13
C ARG A 199 -4.09 13.20 2.51
N LYS A 200 -4.77 12.48 1.60
CA LYS A 200 -6.14 12.02 1.86
C LYS A 200 -6.19 11.00 2.99
N ALA A 201 -5.27 10.05 3.01
CA ALA A 201 -5.19 9.04 4.06
C ALA A 201 -4.87 9.66 5.43
N SER A 202 -4.08 10.73 5.46
CA SER A 202 -3.78 11.49 6.69
C SER A 202 -4.97 12.32 7.16
N GLU A 203 -5.67 13.01 6.25
CA GLU A 203 -6.94 13.69 6.57
C GLU A 203 -7.98 12.70 7.14
N MET A 204 -8.04 11.47 6.59
CA MET A 204 -8.93 10.43 7.09
C MET A 204 -8.57 10.02 8.52
N ALA A 205 -7.28 9.87 8.80
CA ALA A 205 -6.78 9.54 10.11
C ALA A 205 -7.13 10.56 11.19
N GLU A 206 -6.80 11.82 10.92
CA GLU A 206 -7.03 12.94 11.85
C GLU A 206 -8.51 13.06 12.22
N LYS A 207 -9.40 12.77 11.26
CA LYS A 207 -10.84 12.83 11.42
C LYS A 207 -11.46 11.54 11.97
N GLY A 208 -10.67 10.47 12.15
CA GLY A 208 -11.21 9.13 12.45
C GLY A 208 -12.18 8.62 11.38
N GLN A 209 -12.00 9.04 10.13
CA GLN A 209 -12.83 8.68 9.00
C GLN A 209 -12.40 7.31 8.44
N GLU A 210 -13.30 6.34 8.47
CA GLU A 210 -12.98 4.98 8.04
C GLU A 210 -13.10 4.75 6.54
N VAL A 211 -13.97 5.48 5.84
CA VAL A 211 -14.24 5.26 4.41
C VAL A 211 -14.15 6.57 3.64
N CYS A 212 -13.39 6.56 2.54
CA CYS A 212 -13.36 7.67 1.59
C CYS A 212 -13.48 7.14 0.14
N TYR A 213 -14.41 7.72 -0.60
CA TYR A 213 -14.62 7.45 -2.02
C TYR A 213 -13.92 8.53 -2.83
N LEU A 214 -13.04 8.11 -3.73
CA LEU A 214 -12.41 8.96 -4.75
C LEU A 214 -12.95 8.52 -6.11
N SER A 215 -14.25 8.75 -6.34
CA SER A 215 -15.03 8.22 -7.47
C SER A 215 -14.39 8.54 -8.82
N GLU A 216 -13.90 9.77 -9.02
CA GLU A 216 -13.23 10.21 -10.26
C GLU A 216 -11.98 9.39 -10.61
N ARG A 217 -11.37 8.74 -9.61
CA ARG A 217 -10.18 7.90 -9.78
C ARG A 217 -10.49 6.41 -9.67
N GLY A 218 -11.74 6.03 -9.41
CA GLY A 218 -12.11 4.64 -9.13
C GLY A 218 -11.44 4.07 -7.87
N ILE A 219 -11.08 4.91 -6.89
CA ILE A 219 -10.37 4.49 -5.68
C ILE A 219 -11.31 4.50 -4.46
N LEU A 220 -11.29 3.42 -3.69
CA LEU A 220 -11.90 3.29 -2.37
C LEU A 220 -10.80 3.17 -1.31
N LEU A 221 -10.80 4.09 -0.35
CA LEU A 221 -9.88 4.09 0.79
C LEU A 221 -10.62 3.65 2.05
N ILE A 222 -10.03 2.72 2.79
CA ILE A 222 -10.58 2.16 4.03
C ILE A 222 -9.52 2.17 5.13
N ASN A 223 -9.73 3.00 6.15
CA ASN A 223 -8.93 3.05 7.37
C ASN A 223 -9.70 2.37 8.51
N LEU A 224 -9.22 1.22 9.00
CA LEU A 224 -9.92 0.46 10.04
C LEU A 224 -9.65 1.00 11.45
N CYS A 225 -9.84 2.32 11.67
CA CYS A 225 -9.49 3.00 12.91
C CYS A 225 -10.47 2.80 14.06
N ASN A 226 -11.71 2.35 13.79
CA ASN A 226 -12.71 2.11 14.83
C ASN A 226 -13.08 0.63 14.99
N SER A 227 -12.18 -0.29 14.62
CA SER A 227 -12.47 -1.73 14.67
C SER A 227 -12.65 -2.25 16.10
N GLU A 228 -13.81 -2.89 16.36
CA GLU A 228 -14.11 -3.54 17.65
C GLU A 228 -13.11 -4.64 17.99
N ILE A 229 -12.66 -5.42 17.01
CA ILE A 229 -11.63 -6.46 17.19
C ILE A 229 -10.31 -5.84 17.67
N SER A 230 -9.94 -4.67 17.15
CA SER A 230 -8.72 -3.97 17.57
C SER A 230 -8.84 -3.46 19.00
N ARG A 231 -10.03 -3.00 19.42
CA ARG A 231 -10.32 -2.64 20.82
C ARG A 231 -10.25 -3.86 21.74
N LYS A 232 -10.85 -5.00 21.38
CA LYS A 232 -10.73 -6.24 22.17
C LYS A 232 -9.28 -6.70 22.31
N LYS A 233 -8.44 -6.49 21.28
CA LYS A 233 -7.01 -6.83 21.34
C LYS A 233 -6.21 -5.96 22.31
N SER A 234 -6.62 -4.70 22.54
CA SER A 234 -5.93 -3.80 23.47
C SER A 234 -5.96 -4.33 24.91
N GLU A 235 -6.90 -5.22 25.22
CA GLU A 235 -7.02 -5.89 26.52
C GLU A 235 -6.16 -7.17 26.62
N THR A 236 -5.41 -7.56 25.59
CA THR A 236 -4.64 -8.80 25.60
C THR A 236 -3.26 -8.64 26.26
N ALA A 237 -2.59 -9.75 26.56
CA ALA A 237 -1.34 -9.76 27.33
C ALA A 237 -0.23 -8.87 26.75
N LEU A 238 -0.05 -8.88 25.42
CA LEU A 238 0.94 -8.04 24.75
C LEU A 238 0.67 -6.54 24.94
N TYR A 239 -0.58 -6.14 24.77
CA TYR A 239 -0.99 -4.73 24.86
C TYR A 239 -0.97 -4.22 26.31
N ARG A 240 -1.32 -5.08 27.27
CA ARG A 240 -1.13 -4.79 28.70
C ARG A 240 0.35 -4.62 29.06
N MET A 241 1.24 -5.44 28.49
CA MET A 241 2.67 -5.37 28.76
C MET A 241 3.31 -4.09 28.19
N VAL A 242 2.98 -3.71 26.95
CA VAL A 242 3.57 -2.50 26.33
C VAL A 242 3.00 -1.20 26.90
N GLY A 243 1.81 -1.25 27.49
CA GLY A 243 1.12 -0.08 28.03
C GLY A 243 0.52 0.82 26.94
N THR A 244 -0.49 1.60 27.32
CA THR A 244 -1.28 2.45 26.42
C THR A 244 -0.49 3.61 25.81
N ASP A 245 0.59 4.03 26.47
CA ASP A 245 1.41 5.16 26.04
C ASP A 245 2.47 4.78 25.01
N SER A 246 2.71 3.49 24.80
CA SER A 246 3.72 3.00 23.84
C SER A 246 3.33 3.25 22.39
N ASP A 247 4.33 3.52 21.56
CA ASP A 247 4.16 3.64 20.11
C ASP A 247 3.55 2.37 19.50
N PHE A 248 3.89 1.20 20.05
CA PHE A 248 3.31 -0.08 19.62
C PHE A 248 1.79 -0.13 19.89
N TYR A 249 1.35 0.28 21.08
CA TYR A 249 -0.08 0.32 21.40
C TYR A 249 -0.79 1.33 20.51
N LYS A 250 -0.24 2.53 20.39
CA LYS A 250 -0.87 3.61 19.62
C LYS A 250 -0.98 3.28 18.13
N MET A 251 0.04 2.68 17.54
CA MET A 251 0.04 2.21 16.14
C MET A 251 -0.87 1.00 15.90
N ALA A 252 -1.24 0.23 16.93
CA ALA A 252 -2.04 -0.98 16.72
C ALA A 252 -3.49 -0.86 17.22
N VAL A 253 -3.81 0.20 17.97
CA VAL A 253 -5.15 0.46 18.55
C VAL A 253 -5.67 1.85 18.22
N SER A 254 -4.83 2.89 18.22
CA SER A 254 -5.29 4.29 18.08
C SER A 254 -5.16 4.86 16.67
N ASN A 255 -4.77 4.03 15.71
CA ASN A 255 -4.48 4.39 14.33
C ASN A 255 -3.72 5.72 14.12
N SER A 256 -2.80 6.07 15.03
CA SER A 256 -2.12 7.36 15.01
C SER A 256 -0.88 7.30 14.13
N PHE A 257 -0.85 8.16 13.11
CA PHE A 257 0.22 8.23 12.12
C PHE A 257 1.44 8.88 12.75
N TYR A 258 2.36 8.06 13.25
CA TYR A 258 3.55 8.53 13.95
C TYR A 258 4.73 8.89 13.02
N SER A 259 4.63 8.68 11.71
CA SER A 259 5.78 8.82 10.80
C SER A 259 5.88 10.15 10.06
N LEU A 260 4.86 11.01 10.10
CA LEU A 260 4.86 12.26 9.33
C LEU A 260 4.72 13.42 10.30
N ASP A 261 5.85 14.07 10.58
CA ASP A 261 5.86 15.36 11.28
C ASP A 261 5.29 16.43 10.34
N TYR A 262 4.18 17.03 10.76
CA TYR A 262 3.49 18.10 10.04
C TYR A 262 3.84 19.49 10.55
N SER A 263 4.71 19.61 11.57
CA SER A 263 5.03 20.90 12.20
C SER A 263 5.57 21.94 11.22
N ASP A 264 6.20 21.47 10.16
CA ASP A 264 6.85 22.18 9.07
C ASP A 264 6.01 22.16 7.77
N VAL A 265 4.74 21.73 7.81
CA VAL A 265 3.82 21.80 6.67
C VAL A 265 2.87 23.01 6.81
N ALA A 266 3.00 23.99 5.93
CA ALA A 266 2.13 25.17 5.93
C ALA A 266 2.01 25.78 4.52
N VAL A 267 0.84 26.33 4.20
CA VAL A 267 0.66 27.10 2.96
C VAL A 267 1.31 28.46 3.10
N LYS A 268 2.22 28.80 2.19
CA LYS A 268 2.90 30.11 2.15
C LYS A 268 2.63 30.85 0.83
N PRO A 269 2.51 32.19 0.85
CA PRO A 269 2.33 32.98 -0.37
C PRO A 269 3.64 33.08 -1.16
N LEU A 270 3.71 32.47 -2.34
CA LEU A 270 4.92 32.45 -3.19
C LEU A 270 5.45 33.84 -3.59
N THR A 271 4.62 34.88 -3.50
CA THR A 271 5.03 36.28 -3.75
C THR A 271 6.09 36.78 -2.77
N GLU A 272 6.20 36.20 -1.57
CA GLU A 272 7.23 36.52 -0.58
C GLU A 272 8.56 35.81 -0.83
N TYR A 273 8.61 34.95 -1.86
CA TYR A 273 9.73 34.05 -2.09
C TYR A 273 10.38 34.25 -3.46
N ARG A 274 11.59 33.70 -3.61
CA ARG A 274 12.32 33.60 -4.87
C ARG A 274 12.63 32.13 -5.17
N PRO A 275 12.30 31.62 -6.37
CA PRO A 275 12.64 30.25 -6.73
C PRO A 275 14.16 30.10 -6.78
N MET A 276 14.70 29.11 -6.06
CA MET A 276 16.13 28.83 -6.03
C MET A 276 16.47 27.71 -7.00
N VAL A 277 15.85 26.55 -6.81
CA VAL A 277 16.18 25.32 -7.52
C VAL A 277 14.94 24.47 -7.72
N THR A 278 14.83 23.84 -8.88
CA THR A 278 13.85 22.77 -9.13
C THR A 278 14.60 21.46 -9.27
N VAL A 279 14.14 20.42 -8.57
CA VAL A 279 14.65 19.06 -8.69
C VAL A 279 13.48 18.09 -8.84
N GLY A 280 13.43 17.39 -9.98
CA GLY A 280 12.29 16.53 -10.31
C GLY A 280 10.97 17.28 -10.24
N GLU A 281 10.11 16.88 -9.30
CA GLU A 281 8.76 17.40 -9.12
C GLU A 281 8.65 18.56 -8.12
N ILE A 282 9.72 18.91 -7.37
CA ILE A 282 9.66 19.99 -6.36
C ILE A 282 10.50 21.19 -6.77
N THR A 283 10.02 22.37 -6.40
CA THR A 283 10.75 23.64 -6.44
C THR A 283 10.98 24.13 -5.02
N ILE A 284 12.22 24.49 -4.74
CA ILE A 284 12.67 25.04 -3.47
C ILE A 284 12.84 26.55 -3.64
N TYR A 285 12.25 27.28 -2.71
CA TYR A 285 12.18 28.73 -2.69
C TYR A 285 12.90 29.28 -1.46
N GLN A 286 13.55 30.44 -1.60
CA GLN A 286 14.07 31.21 -0.46
C GLN A 286 13.11 32.35 -0.15
N HIS A 287 12.82 32.58 1.13
CA HIS A 287 12.10 33.78 1.53
C HIS A 287 12.94 35.03 1.23
N LYS A 288 12.31 36.11 0.76
CA LYS A 288 13.03 37.32 0.33
C LYS A 288 13.76 38.07 1.45
N SER A 289 13.35 37.86 2.71
CA SER A 289 13.81 38.61 3.87
C SER A 289 13.99 37.80 5.16
N ARG A 290 13.70 36.50 5.12
CA ARG A 290 13.79 35.60 6.28
C ARG A 290 14.71 34.46 5.92
N ASP A 291 15.38 33.90 6.91
CA ASP A 291 16.14 32.67 6.76
C ASP A 291 15.17 31.49 6.86
N GLU A 292 14.33 31.38 5.83
CA GLU A 292 13.26 30.39 5.71
C GLU A 292 13.19 29.94 4.25
N TYR A 293 13.03 28.64 4.05
CA TYR A 293 12.88 28.03 2.74
C TYR A 293 11.49 27.43 2.61
N TYR A 294 10.96 27.43 1.39
CA TYR A 294 9.67 26.85 1.09
C TYR A 294 9.75 25.86 -0.06
N VAL A 295 9.25 24.65 0.16
CA VAL A 295 9.32 23.56 -0.82
C VAL A 295 7.91 23.21 -1.27
N THR A 296 7.70 23.21 -2.59
CA THR A 296 6.40 22.89 -3.17
C THR A 296 6.52 22.27 -4.55
N LYS A 297 5.54 21.47 -4.95
CA LYS A 297 5.40 20.98 -6.32
C LYS A 297 4.91 22.05 -7.30
N HIS A 298 4.35 23.16 -6.80
CA HIS A 298 3.89 24.24 -7.66
C HIS A 298 5.05 25.16 -8.06
N SER A 299 5.43 25.12 -9.33
CA SER A 299 6.47 26.01 -9.85
C SER A 299 5.90 27.34 -10.35
N SER A 300 6.53 28.43 -9.91
CA SER A 300 6.25 29.82 -10.32
C SER A 300 7.55 30.62 -10.30
N GLY A 301 7.76 31.44 -11.33
CA GLY A 301 9.01 32.13 -11.59
C GLY A 301 10.04 31.26 -12.30
N THR A 302 11.30 31.69 -12.31
CA THR A 302 12.41 30.99 -12.98
C THR A 302 13.48 30.65 -11.94
N PRO A 303 13.64 29.37 -11.57
CA PRO A 303 14.70 28.94 -10.66
C PRO A 303 16.07 29.14 -11.31
N LEU A 304 17.11 29.31 -10.49
CA LEU A 304 18.49 29.46 -10.97
C LEU A 304 19.03 28.16 -11.56
N ASP A 305 18.63 27.04 -10.98
CA ASP A 305 19.09 25.71 -11.36
C ASP A 305 17.90 24.75 -11.48
N ILE A 306 18.00 23.83 -12.44
CA ILE A 306 17.00 22.79 -12.69
C ILE A 306 17.73 21.46 -12.85
N PHE A 307 17.36 20.48 -12.03
CA PHE A 307 17.93 19.13 -12.04
C PHE A 307 16.86 18.08 -12.35
N GLY A 308 17.20 17.12 -13.21
CA GLY A 308 16.40 15.91 -13.38
C GLY A 308 16.63 14.89 -12.27
N LEU A 309 15.92 13.76 -12.35
CA LEU A 309 16.06 12.63 -11.41
C LEU A 309 17.13 11.61 -11.83
N GLY A 310 17.93 11.92 -12.86
CA GLY A 310 19.02 11.06 -13.30
C GLY A 310 20.18 11.05 -12.31
N GLU A 311 20.92 9.94 -12.21
CA GLU A 311 22.01 9.75 -11.24
C GLU A 311 23.04 10.90 -11.24
N LYS A 312 23.41 11.37 -12.44
CA LYS A 312 24.33 12.51 -12.60
C LYS A 312 23.74 13.83 -12.09
N ASP A 313 22.47 14.09 -12.38
CA ASP A 313 21.78 15.33 -11.98
C ASP A 313 21.51 15.34 -10.48
N MET A 314 21.11 14.21 -9.90
CA MET A 314 20.95 14.03 -8.46
C MET A 314 22.27 14.22 -7.73
N GLY A 315 23.36 13.62 -8.23
CA GLY A 315 24.69 13.83 -7.66
C GLY A 315 25.17 15.29 -7.79
N ALA A 316 24.72 16.04 -8.80
CA ALA A 316 25.01 17.47 -8.92
C ALA A 316 24.16 18.32 -7.95
N PHE A 317 22.87 18.01 -7.85
CA PHE A 317 21.93 18.63 -6.92
C PHE A 317 22.42 18.47 -5.48
N ILE A 318 22.67 17.23 -5.03
CA ILE A 318 23.13 16.94 -3.66
C ILE A 318 24.42 17.70 -3.37
N ARG A 319 25.42 17.64 -4.26
CA ARG A 319 26.69 18.36 -4.03
C ARG A 319 26.53 19.86 -3.89
N LYS A 320 25.63 20.48 -4.66
CA LYS A 320 25.44 21.94 -4.66
C LYS A 320 24.52 22.41 -3.54
N TYR A 321 23.57 21.58 -3.11
CA TYR A 321 22.49 21.95 -2.20
C TYR A 321 22.43 21.10 -0.92
N VAL A 322 23.48 20.35 -0.58
CA VAL A 322 23.54 19.54 0.66
C VAL A 322 23.23 20.35 1.92
N TRP A 323 23.55 21.64 1.92
CA TRP A 323 23.27 22.54 3.04
C TRP A 323 21.77 22.72 3.31
N LEU A 324 20.88 22.52 2.32
CA LEU A 324 19.43 22.51 2.56
C LEU A 324 19.02 21.37 3.50
N TRP A 325 19.77 20.27 3.53
CA TRP A 325 19.53 19.21 4.50
C TRP A 325 19.80 19.70 5.93
N THR A 326 20.83 20.54 6.12
CA THR A 326 21.09 21.19 7.41
C THR A 326 19.97 22.14 7.79
N GLU A 327 19.50 22.98 6.86
CA GLU A 327 18.36 23.89 7.11
C GLU A 327 17.08 23.14 7.50
N TYR A 328 16.86 21.94 6.92
CA TYR A 328 15.75 21.08 7.30
C TYR A 328 15.87 20.59 8.73
N LEU A 329 17.05 20.12 9.13
CA LEU A 329 17.30 19.67 10.51
C LEU A 329 17.23 20.80 11.54
N GLU A 330 17.42 22.05 11.10
CA GLU A 330 17.31 23.27 11.91
C GLU A 330 15.89 23.89 11.89
N TYR A 331 14.91 23.23 11.26
CA TYR A 331 13.51 23.69 11.16
C TYR A 331 13.33 25.00 10.36
N HIS A 332 14.23 25.32 9.44
CA HIS A 332 14.11 26.49 8.55
C HIS A 332 13.40 26.18 7.23
N ILE A 333 13.06 24.92 6.96
CA ILE A 333 12.33 24.52 5.75
C ILE A 333 10.85 24.28 6.07
N ILE A 334 10.00 24.89 5.26
CA ILE A 334 8.55 24.70 5.27
C ILE A 334 8.11 24.02 3.98
N PHE A 335 7.19 23.09 4.07
CA PHE A 335 6.65 22.34 2.95
C PHE A 335 5.21 22.74 2.66
N SER A 336 4.83 22.83 1.38
CA SER A 336 3.44 23.08 0.99
C SER A 336 2.50 21.94 1.35
N ASP A 337 3.04 20.73 1.35
CA ASP A 337 2.36 19.48 1.59
C ASP A 337 3.38 18.39 1.96
N ILE A 338 2.86 17.31 2.52
CA ILE A 338 3.68 16.20 2.99
C ILE A 338 4.37 15.43 1.86
N GLU A 339 3.80 15.45 0.65
CA GLU A 339 4.43 14.83 -0.53
C GLU A 339 5.71 15.57 -0.90
N SER A 340 5.69 16.91 -0.84
CA SER A 340 6.86 17.75 -1.06
C SER A 340 7.97 17.47 -0.04
N LYS A 341 7.61 17.23 1.24
CA LYS A 341 8.54 16.83 2.31
C LYS A 341 9.17 15.46 2.03
N ILE A 342 8.36 14.47 1.70
CA ILE A 342 8.84 13.12 1.38
C ILE A 342 9.74 13.13 0.12
N LEU A 343 9.39 13.89 -0.91
CA LEU A 343 10.22 14.04 -2.10
C LEU A 343 11.56 14.67 -1.75
N PHE A 344 11.56 15.73 -0.94
CA PHE A 344 12.77 16.35 -0.41
C PHE A 344 13.64 15.34 0.34
N ASP A 345 13.09 14.63 1.32
CA ASP A 345 13.80 13.59 2.08
C ASP A 345 14.41 12.54 1.16
N ASN A 346 13.61 12.02 0.21
CA ASN A 346 14.08 11.01 -0.73
C ASN A 346 15.23 11.52 -1.60
N TYR A 347 15.18 12.77 -2.07
CA TYR A 347 16.21 13.36 -2.93
C TYR A 347 17.56 13.56 -2.23
N PHE A 348 17.58 13.69 -0.90
CA PHE A 348 18.83 13.76 -0.13
C PHE A 348 19.35 12.39 0.32
N HIS A 349 18.52 11.34 0.29
CA HIS A 349 18.88 9.97 0.66
C HIS A 349 19.05 9.02 -0.54
N SER A 350 18.92 9.51 -1.79
CA SER A 350 18.93 8.66 -3.01
C SER A 350 20.31 8.18 -3.43
#